data_AF-A0A0V1K2K4-F1
#
_entry.id   AF-A0A0V1K2K4-F1
#
_cell.length_a   1.000
_cell.length_b   1.000
_cell.length_c   1.000
_cell.angle_alpha   90.00
_cell.angle_beta   90.00
_cell.angle_gamma   90.00
#
_symmetry.space_group_name_H-M   'P 1'
#
loop_
_entity.id
_entity.type
_entity.pdbx_description
1 polymer ?
#
loop_
_entity_poly.entity_id
_entity_poly.type
_entity_poly.pdbx_seq_one_letter_code
_entity_poly.pdbx_strand_id
1 'polypeptide(L)'
;LFSQVAWVGQGNYLTLASDKATVGKNAAIVWAIFQLSLPTGGLFLYSQFRDGSSEMSSDTVRLIFIVFTCMAVVGTALFALLKQMRPEEQLERLLEYESDRESPSVDSVAVTVVKKRHTVIEEIVQTFKLLQSGNMICLVVVFLYSGILLTFWSGVYGTCLTFTRQFTVSTKVLLALNVIFVGLGESLGGLVFGLITSTIESMGRPVVIILGGIVNVLSFFLIFLFIPSLSPFQPTDDVAYLLPK
;
A
#
# COMPACT_ATOMS: atom_id res chain seq x y z
N LEU A 1 -13.74 6.95 -0.15
CA LEU A 1 -14.63 5.87 -0.61
C LEU A 1 -14.17 5.30 -1.96
N PHE A 2 -14.14 6.08 -3.05
CA PHE A 2 -13.75 5.58 -4.38
C PHE A 2 -12.35 4.94 -4.43
N SER A 3 -11.35 5.54 -3.78
CA SER A 3 -10.00 4.97 -3.68
C SER A 3 -9.97 3.61 -2.97
N GLN A 4 -10.80 3.42 -1.95
CA GLN A 4 -10.90 2.15 -1.22
C GLN A 4 -11.57 1.07 -2.07
N VAL A 5 -12.63 1.44 -2.81
CA VAL A 5 -13.29 0.51 -3.74
C VAL A 5 -12.34 0.09 -4.86
N ALA A 6 -11.55 1.01 -5.40
CA ALA A 6 -10.54 0.70 -6.40
C ALA A 6 -9.46 -0.24 -5.85
N TRP A 7 -8.99 -0.02 -4.63
CA TRP A 7 -8.02 -0.90 -3.95
C TRP A 7 -8.55 -2.33 -3.77
N VAL A 8 -9.77 -2.45 -3.23
CA VAL A 8 -10.43 -3.75 -3.02
C VAL A 8 -10.69 -4.44 -4.37
N GLY A 9 -11.13 -3.69 -5.38
CA GLY A 9 -11.34 -4.19 -6.73
C GLY A 9 -10.06 -4.72 -7.38
N GLN A 10 -8.95 -4.00 -7.23
CA GLN A 10 -7.65 -4.41 -7.76
C GLN A 10 -7.13 -5.70 -7.12
N GLY A 11 -7.27 -5.82 -5.79
CA GLY A 11 -6.92 -7.07 -5.08
C GLY A 11 -7.78 -8.25 -5.54
N ASN A 12 -9.10 -8.07 -5.62
CA ASN A 12 -10.01 -9.11 -6.07
C ASN A 12 -9.74 -9.55 -7.52
N TYR A 13 -9.54 -8.58 -8.42
CA TYR A 13 -9.20 -8.88 -9.82
C TYR A 13 -7.92 -9.71 -9.94
N LEU A 14 -6.88 -9.35 -9.18
CA LEU A 14 -5.62 -10.07 -9.19
C LEU A 14 -5.75 -11.50 -8.65
N THR A 15 -6.53 -11.71 -7.59
CA THR A 15 -6.83 -13.04 -7.06
C THR A 15 -7.59 -13.87 -8.08
N LEU A 16 -8.60 -13.29 -8.74
CA LEU A 16 -9.38 -13.99 -9.76
C LEU A 16 -8.58 -14.27 -11.03
N ALA A 17 -7.64 -13.39 -11.41
CA ALA A 17 -6.82 -13.53 -12.63
C ALA A 17 -5.59 -14.45 -12.44
N SER A 18 -5.22 -14.77 -11.20
CA SER A 18 -4.05 -15.59 -10.87
C SER A 18 -4.43 -16.98 -10.38
N ASP A 19 -3.50 -17.93 -10.48
CA ASP A 19 -3.66 -19.27 -9.92
C ASP A 19 -3.15 -19.31 -8.47
N LYS A 20 -3.55 -20.33 -7.69
CA LYS A 20 -3.12 -20.49 -6.29
C LYS A 20 -1.59 -20.50 -6.12
N ALA A 21 -0.88 -21.08 -7.09
CA ALA A 21 0.59 -21.15 -7.08
C ALA A 21 1.27 -19.84 -7.53
N THR A 22 0.55 -18.94 -8.22
CA THR A 22 1.12 -17.74 -8.84
C THR A 22 0.62 -16.43 -8.23
N VAL A 23 -0.48 -16.46 -7.46
CA VAL A 23 -1.10 -15.27 -6.86
C VAL A 23 -0.14 -14.45 -5.99
N GLY A 24 0.72 -15.11 -5.20
CA GLY A 24 1.72 -14.42 -4.37
C GLY A 24 2.76 -13.68 -5.22
N LYS A 25 3.28 -14.34 -6.26
CA LYS A 25 4.27 -13.74 -7.17
C LYS A 25 3.67 -12.60 -8.00
N ASN A 26 2.47 -12.81 -8.55
CA ASN A 26 1.76 -11.79 -9.33
C ASN A 26 1.42 -10.57 -8.45
N ALA A 27 1.02 -10.78 -7.20
CA ALA A 27 0.81 -9.71 -6.22
C ALA A 27 2.08 -8.93 -5.91
N ALA A 28 3.20 -9.62 -5.69
CA ALA A 28 4.49 -8.97 -5.46
C ALA A 28 4.94 -8.12 -6.66
N ILE A 29 4.73 -8.61 -7.89
CA ILE A 29 5.06 -7.86 -9.12
C ILE A 29 4.19 -6.61 -9.24
N VAL A 30 2.87 -6.74 -9.08
CA VAL A 30 1.94 -5.60 -9.13
C VAL A 30 2.28 -4.57 -8.05
N TRP A 31 2.61 -5.04 -6.83
CA TRP A 31 3.07 -4.18 -5.74
C TRP A 31 4.37 -3.45 -6.10
N ALA A 32 5.37 -4.15 -6.62
CA ALA A 32 6.63 -3.54 -7.01
C ALA A 32 6.44 -2.45 -8.07
N ILE A 33 5.60 -2.70 -9.09
CA ILE A 33 5.25 -1.71 -10.13
C ILE A 33 4.52 -0.51 -9.50
N PHE A 34 3.56 -0.75 -8.61
CA PHE A 34 2.85 0.29 -7.90
C PHE A 34 3.81 1.19 -7.11
N GLN A 35 4.77 0.60 -6.40
CA GLN A 35 5.72 1.35 -5.57
C GLN A 35 6.78 2.08 -6.39
N LEU A 36 7.10 1.62 -7.62
CA LEU A 36 7.97 2.37 -8.54
C LEU A 36 7.37 3.71 -8.99
N SER A 37 6.07 3.93 -8.81
CA SER A 37 5.46 5.24 -9.07
C SER A 37 5.95 6.33 -8.09
N LEU A 38 6.28 5.96 -6.84
CA LEU A 38 6.76 6.87 -5.81
C LEU A 38 8.12 7.51 -6.14
N PRO A 39 9.19 6.77 -6.49
CA PRO A 39 10.46 7.38 -6.85
C PRO A 39 10.39 8.14 -8.17
N THR A 40 9.58 7.69 -9.14
CA THR A 40 9.38 8.43 -10.39
C THR A 40 8.69 9.78 -10.14
N GLY A 41 7.61 9.79 -9.34
CA GLY A 41 6.93 11.03 -8.95
C GLY A 41 7.80 11.93 -8.08
N GLY A 42 8.53 11.34 -7.13
CA GLY A 42 9.46 12.06 -6.27
C GLY A 42 10.62 12.68 -7.05
N LEU A 43 11.17 12.01 -8.06
CA LEU A 43 12.22 12.54 -8.93
C LEU A 43 11.72 13.72 -9.79
N PHE A 44 10.49 13.64 -10.28
CA PHE A 44 9.85 14.77 -10.96
C PHE A 44 9.67 15.96 -10.02
N LEU A 45 9.17 15.74 -8.79
CA LEU A 45 9.05 16.81 -7.80
C LEU A 45 10.41 17.40 -7.42
N TYR A 46 11.42 16.55 -7.25
CA TYR A 46 12.79 16.97 -6.96
C TYR A 46 13.34 17.90 -8.06
N SER A 47 13.12 17.59 -9.35
CA SER A 47 13.59 18.45 -10.44
C SER A 47 12.87 19.80 -10.46
N GLN A 48 11.59 19.85 -10.11
CA GLN A 48 10.83 21.11 -10.00
C GLN A 48 11.26 21.95 -8.79
N PHE A 49 11.71 21.31 -7.70
CA PHE A 49 12.09 21.99 -6.46
C PHE A 49 13.57 22.35 -6.36
N ARG A 50 14.43 21.79 -7.20
CA ARG A 50 15.88 22.03 -7.18
C ARG A 50 16.25 23.47 -7.55
N ASP A 51 15.55 24.05 -8.53
CA ASP A 51 15.88 25.36 -9.11
C ASP A 51 14.96 26.50 -8.63
N GLY A 52 13.97 26.18 -7.78
CA GLY A 52 12.97 27.13 -7.30
C GLY A 52 13.43 27.94 -6.08
N SER A 53 13.07 29.23 -6.05
CA SER A 53 13.16 30.09 -4.87
C SER A 53 12.42 29.49 -3.66
N SER A 54 12.70 30.02 -2.45
CA SER A 54 12.01 29.64 -1.20
C SER A 54 10.48 29.66 -1.34
N GLU A 55 9.94 30.54 -2.20
CA GLU A 55 8.54 30.58 -2.58
C GLU A 55 8.27 29.78 -3.87
N MET A 56 7.26 28.92 -3.85
CA MET A 56 6.82 28.16 -5.03
C MET A 56 6.07 29.08 -5.98
N SER A 57 6.56 29.22 -7.21
CA SER A 57 5.81 29.91 -8.27
C SER A 57 4.50 29.19 -8.54
N SER A 58 3.44 29.96 -8.79
CA SER A 58 2.13 29.44 -9.20
C SER A 58 2.24 28.62 -10.49
N ASP A 59 3.20 28.93 -11.37
CA ASP A 59 3.45 28.21 -12.61
C ASP A 59 3.99 26.80 -12.35
N THR A 60 4.91 26.64 -11.40
CA THR A 60 5.45 25.33 -11.00
C THR A 60 4.36 24.45 -10.41
N VAL A 61 3.52 25.01 -9.52
CA VAL A 61 2.36 24.31 -8.95
C VAL A 61 1.43 23.84 -10.07
N ARG A 62 1.06 24.75 -10.97
CA ARG A 62 0.15 24.44 -12.07
C ARG A 62 0.73 23.36 -12.99
N LEU A 63 2.02 23.42 -13.30
CA LEU A 63 2.71 22.38 -14.09
C LEU A 63 2.63 21.01 -13.41
N ILE A 64 2.92 20.93 -12.11
CA ILE A 64 2.84 19.69 -11.32
C ILE A 64 1.43 19.11 -11.38
N PHE A 65 0.41 19.93 -11.14
CA PHE A 65 -0.98 19.49 -11.18
C PHE A 65 -1.42 19.02 -12.57
N ILE A 66 -1.00 19.70 -13.64
CA ILE A 66 -1.31 19.31 -15.02
C ILE A 66 -0.69 17.93 -15.34
N VAL A 67 0.61 17.76 -15.07
CA VAL A 67 1.33 16.52 -15.36
C VAL A 67 0.71 15.33 -14.61
N PHE A 68 0.46 15.47 -13.30
CA PHE A 68 -0.18 14.41 -12.51
C PHE A 68 -1.62 14.12 -12.94
N THR A 69 -2.38 15.15 -13.33
CA THR A 69 -3.75 14.94 -13.84
C THR A 69 -3.73 14.19 -15.16
N CYS A 70 -2.86 14.54 -16.10
CA CYS A 70 -2.72 13.84 -17.37
C CYS A 70 -2.31 12.37 -17.14
N MET A 71 -1.34 12.10 -16.27
CA MET A 71 -0.95 10.72 -15.94
C MET A 71 -2.10 9.94 -15.28
N ALA A 72 -2.88 10.58 -14.41
CA ALA A 72 -4.05 9.95 -13.80
C ALA A 72 -5.13 9.60 -14.84
N VAL A 73 -5.39 10.48 -15.81
CA VAL A 73 -6.33 10.21 -16.92
C VAL A 73 -5.84 9.05 -17.79
N VAL A 74 -4.57 9.03 -18.16
CA VAL A 74 -3.96 7.93 -18.94
C VAL A 74 -4.05 6.61 -18.17
N GLY A 75 -3.68 6.62 -16.88
CA GLY A 75 -3.78 5.44 -16.02
C GLY A 75 -5.22 4.93 -15.93
N THR A 76 -6.19 5.83 -15.75
CA THR A 76 -7.63 5.49 -15.71
C THR A 76 -8.10 4.89 -17.03
N ALA A 77 -7.66 5.44 -18.17
CA ALA A 77 -7.99 4.90 -19.49
C ALA A 77 -7.39 3.50 -19.69
N LEU A 78 -6.15 3.26 -19.28
CA LEU A 78 -5.53 1.93 -19.31
C LEU A 78 -6.28 0.94 -18.41
N PHE A 79 -6.73 1.37 -17.23
CA PHE A 79 -7.58 0.56 -16.36
C PHE A 79 -8.95 0.25 -16.97
N ALA A 80 -9.52 1.16 -17.76
CA ALA A 80 -10.77 0.90 -18.47
C ALA A 80 -10.61 -0.10 -19.63
N LEU A 81 -9.40 -0.25 -20.17
CA LEU A 81 -9.09 -1.23 -21.23
C LEU A 81 -8.74 -2.63 -20.70
N LEU A 82 -8.55 -2.79 -19.38
CA LEU A 82 -8.32 -4.09 -18.76
C LEU A 82 -9.51 -5.02 -19.05
N LYS A 83 -9.22 -6.25 -19.48
CA LYS A 83 -10.23 -7.25 -19.82
C LYS A 83 -11.12 -7.50 -18.60
N GLN A 84 -12.40 -7.14 -18.72
CA GLN A 84 -13.39 -7.50 -17.72
C GLN A 84 -13.59 -9.02 -17.75
N MET A 85 -13.37 -9.69 -16.62
CA MET A 85 -13.77 -11.09 -16.48
C MET A 85 -15.29 -11.19 -16.59
N ARG A 86 -15.77 -12.09 -17.43
CA ARG A 86 -17.22 -12.29 -17.59
C ARG A 86 -17.78 -12.91 -16.31
N PRO A 87 -19.03 -12.60 -15.92
CA PRO A 87 -19.62 -13.16 -14.70
C PRO A 87 -19.59 -14.69 -14.64
N GLU A 88 -19.72 -15.35 -15.80
CA GLU A 88 -19.62 -16.81 -15.94
C GLU A 88 -18.21 -17.32 -15.63
N GLU A 89 -17.17 -16.69 -16.18
CA GLU A 89 -15.76 -17.03 -15.91
C GLU A 89 -15.39 -16.81 -14.43
N GLN A 90 -15.94 -15.76 -13.80
CA GLN A 90 -15.74 -15.50 -12.37
C GLN A 90 -16.36 -16.60 -11.51
N LEU A 91 -17.58 -17.04 -11.85
CA LEU A 91 -18.26 -18.11 -11.13
C LEU A 91 -17.53 -19.44 -11.26
N GLU A 92 -17.09 -19.80 -12.47
CA GLU A 92 -16.30 -21.02 -12.72
C GLU A 92 -15.02 -21.05 -11.87
N ARG A 93 -14.24 -19.96 -11.85
CA ARG A 93 -13.02 -19.87 -11.04
C ARG A 93 -13.28 -19.93 -9.53
N LEU A 94 -14.37 -19.35 -9.06
CA LEU A 94 -14.76 -19.42 -7.64
C LEU A 94 -15.16 -20.85 -7.24
N LEU A 95 -15.87 -21.57 -8.11
CA LEU A 95 -16.24 -22.97 -7.90
C LEU A 95 -15.01 -23.88 -7.90
N GLU A 96 -14.06 -23.66 -8.82
CA GLU A 96 -12.78 -24.37 -8.84
C GLU A 96 -11.98 -24.13 -7.55
N TYR A 97 -11.96 -22.88 -7.05
CA TYR A 97 -11.30 -22.54 -5.80
C TYR A 97 -11.93 -23.23 -4.57
N GLU A 98 -13.27 -23.28 -4.48
CA GLU A 98 -14.00 -23.95 -3.40
C GLU A 98 -13.87 -25.48 -3.46
N SER A 99 -13.90 -26.08 -4.66
CA SER A 99 -13.81 -27.54 -4.85
C SER A 99 -12.50 -28.14 -4.32
N ASP A 100 -11.44 -27.35 -4.33
CA ASP A 100 -10.10 -27.73 -3.85
C ASP A 100 -9.91 -27.54 -2.33
N ARG A 101 -10.90 -27.03 -1.59
CA ARG A 101 -10.78 -26.90 -0.12
C ARG A 101 -11.02 -28.25 0.56
N GLU A 102 -10.06 -28.66 1.40
CA GLU A 102 -10.01 -29.91 2.19
C GLU A 102 -11.18 -30.11 3.17
N SER A 103 -12.09 -29.15 3.29
CA SER A 103 -13.32 -29.25 4.08
C SER A 103 -14.47 -28.57 3.31
N PRO A 104 -15.21 -29.30 2.48
CA PRO A 104 -16.38 -28.76 1.83
C PRO A 104 -17.47 -28.60 2.89
N SER A 105 -17.75 -27.38 3.34
CA SER A 105 -19.06 -27.14 3.95
C SER A 105 -20.10 -27.34 2.87
N VAL A 106 -20.91 -28.39 2.97
CA VAL A 106 -21.99 -28.71 2.01
C VAL A 106 -22.94 -27.51 1.81
N ASP A 107 -23.03 -26.62 2.82
CA ASP A 107 -23.75 -25.35 2.75
C ASP A 107 -23.08 -24.28 1.88
N SER A 108 -21.75 -24.22 1.75
CA SER A 108 -21.09 -23.22 0.89
C SER A 108 -21.21 -23.55 -0.60
N VAL A 109 -21.16 -24.83 -0.94
CA VAL A 109 -21.34 -25.31 -2.33
C VAL A 109 -22.79 -25.10 -2.79
N ALA A 110 -23.78 -25.39 -1.94
CA ALA A 110 -25.20 -25.15 -2.26
C ALA A 110 -25.53 -23.64 -2.38
N VAL A 111 -24.91 -22.78 -1.56
CA VAL A 111 -25.08 -21.31 -1.65
C VAL A 111 -24.46 -20.73 -2.94
N THR A 112 -23.41 -21.36 -3.46
CA THR A 112 -22.71 -20.88 -4.67
C THR A 112 -23.43 -21.31 -5.96
N VAL A 113 -24.04 -22.51 -5.97
CA VAL A 113 -24.75 -23.08 -7.14
C VAL A 113 -26.12 -22.42 -7.39
N VAL A 114 -26.73 -21.79 -6.38
CA VAL A 114 -28.11 -21.24 -6.49
C VAL A 114 -28.14 -19.70 -6.69
N LYS A 115 -27.00 -19.01 -6.86
CA LYS A 115 -26.89 -17.55 -6.64
C LYS A 115 -27.69 -16.65 -7.61
N LYS A 116 -29.00 -16.57 -7.36
CA LYS A 116 -29.91 -15.49 -7.73
C LYS A 116 -29.41 -14.20 -7.06
N ARG A 117 -29.42 -13.07 -7.78
CA ARG A 117 -29.11 -11.71 -7.32
C ARG A 117 -29.25 -11.57 -5.80
N HIS A 118 -28.14 -11.62 -5.05
CA HIS A 118 -28.18 -11.17 -3.67
C HIS A 118 -28.55 -9.69 -3.69
N THR A 119 -29.47 -9.30 -2.83
CA THR A 119 -29.77 -7.88 -2.65
C THR A 119 -28.56 -7.24 -1.98
N VAL A 120 -28.18 -6.02 -2.34
CA VAL A 120 -27.00 -5.31 -1.75
C VAL A 120 -27.00 -5.37 -0.20
N ILE A 121 -28.18 -5.35 0.40
CA ILE A 121 -28.38 -5.45 1.86
C ILE A 121 -27.93 -6.82 2.40
N GLU A 122 -28.22 -7.90 1.69
CA GLU A 122 -27.83 -9.26 2.11
C GLU A 122 -26.31 -9.44 2.07
N GLU A 123 -25.64 -8.88 1.06
CA GLU A 123 -24.17 -8.89 0.97
C GLU A 123 -23.53 -8.07 2.11
N ILE A 124 -24.12 -6.93 2.45
CA ILE A 124 -23.67 -6.12 3.59
C ILE A 124 -23.81 -6.93 4.89
N VAL A 125 -24.98 -7.53 5.14
CA VAL A 125 -25.22 -8.34 6.34
C VAL A 125 -24.26 -9.53 6.41
N GLN A 126 -24.00 -10.18 5.28
CA GLN A 126 -23.06 -11.29 5.22
C GLN A 126 -21.61 -10.84 5.47
N THR A 127 -21.22 -9.66 4.98
CA THR A 127 -19.91 -9.05 5.27
C THR A 127 -19.75 -8.78 6.77
N PHE A 128 -20.77 -8.25 7.44
CA PHE A 128 -20.76 -8.06 8.90
C PHE A 128 -20.69 -9.38 9.67
N LYS A 129 -21.37 -10.43 9.21
CA LYS A 129 -21.24 -11.77 9.80
C LYS A 129 -19.83 -12.35 9.63
N LEU A 130 -19.19 -12.14 8.47
CA LEU A 130 -17.82 -12.55 8.22
C LEU A 130 -16.81 -11.83 9.13
N LEU A 131 -17.02 -10.53 9.38
CA LEU A 131 -16.22 -9.75 10.32
C LEU A 131 -16.25 -10.32 11.74
N GLN A 132 -17.35 -10.95 12.16
CA GLN A 132 -17.48 -11.56 13.48
C GLN A 132 -16.83 -12.95 13.61
N SER A 133 -16.30 -13.51 12.52
CA SER A 133 -15.59 -14.80 12.60
C SER A 133 -14.24 -14.65 13.31
N GLY A 134 -13.86 -15.66 14.11
CA GLY A 134 -12.66 -15.59 14.96
C GLY A 134 -11.36 -15.29 14.21
N ASN A 135 -11.18 -15.88 13.02
CA ASN A 135 -10.01 -15.61 12.18
C ASN A 135 -9.98 -14.16 11.67
N MET A 136 -11.15 -13.58 11.39
CA MET A 136 -11.24 -12.22 10.87
C MET A 136 -11.00 -11.17 11.95
N ILE A 137 -11.41 -11.44 13.19
CA ILE A 137 -11.10 -10.57 14.34
C ILE A 137 -9.59 -10.45 14.56
N CYS A 138 -8.85 -11.57 14.49
CA CYS A 138 -7.38 -11.55 14.56
C CYS A 138 -6.77 -10.71 13.41
N LEU A 139 -7.31 -10.83 12.20
CA LEU A 139 -6.86 -10.06 11.04
C LEU A 139 -7.20 -8.56 11.15
N VAL A 140 -8.33 -8.20 11.76
CA VAL A 140 -8.72 -6.79 11.98
C VAL A 140 -7.65 -6.05 12.80
N VAL A 141 -7.08 -6.68 13.83
CA VAL A 141 -5.99 -6.08 14.62
C VAL A 141 -4.77 -5.80 13.74
N VAL A 142 -4.39 -6.75 12.88
CA VAL A 142 -3.27 -6.60 11.94
C VAL A 142 -3.54 -5.51 10.91
N PHE A 143 -4.75 -5.44 10.37
CA PHE A 143 -5.15 -4.40 9.41
C PHE A 143 -5.19 -3.01 10.05
N LEU A 144 -5.67 -2.90 11.29
CA LEU A 144 -5.66 -1.64 12.04
C LEU A 144 -4.22 -1.15 12.25
N TYR A 145 -3.33 -2.04 12.71
CA TYR A 145 -1.91 -1.73 12.88
C TYR A 145 -1.26 -1.29 11.55
N SER A 146 -1.51 -2.04 10.46
CA SER A 146 -0.97 -1.72 9.14
C SER A 146 -1.50 -0.37 8.62
N GLY A 147 -2.77 -0.04 8.88
CA GLY A 147 -3.35 1.26 8.53
C GLY A 147 -2.77 2.43 9.32
N ILE A 148 -2.50 2.22 10.62
CA ILE A 148 -1.81 3.21 11.45
C ILE A 148 -0.38 3.44 10.92
N LEU A 149 0.35 2.36 10.63
CA LEU A 149 1.70 2.43 10.08
C LEU A 149 1.73 3.17 8.73
N LEU A 150 0.81 2.84 7.83
CA LEU A 150 0.68 3.49 6.52
C LEU A 150 0.44 5.00 6.68
N THR A 151 -0.45 5.39 7.60
CA THR A 151 -0.76 6.80 7.89
C THR A 151 0.44 7.53 8.50
N PHE A 152 1.17 6.85 9.40
CA PHE A 152 2.36 7.41 10.03
C PHE A 152 3.43 7.72 8.99
N TRP A 153 3.80 6.75 8.17
CA TRP A 153 4.87 6.96 7.18
C TRP A 153 4.46 7.94 6.08
N SER A 154 3.25 7.82 5.52
CA SER A 154 2.83 8.63 4.36
C SER A 154 2.54 10.10 4.68
N GLY A 155 2.18 10.43 5.94
CA GLY A 155 1.77 11.78 6.33
C GLY A 155 2.56 12.37 7.49
N VAL A 156 2.58 11.66 8.62
CA VAL A 156 3.17 12.19 9.86
C VAL A 156 4.69 12.35 9.71
N TYR A 157 5.36 11.31 9.21
CA TYR A 157 6.82 11.32 9.07
C TYR A 157 7.32 12.42 8.12
N GLY A 158 6.69 12.60 6.97
CA GLY A 158 7.02 13.67 6.03
C GLY A 158 6.81 15.07 6.62
N THR A 159 5.80 15.24 7.47
CA THR A 159 5.55 16.49 8.20
C THR A 159 6.64 16.75 9.25
N CYS A 160 7.03 15.74 10.03
CA CYS A 160 8.12 15.87 11.00
C CYS A 160 9.46 16.26 10.33
N LEU A 161 9.78 15.67 9.18
CA LEU A 161 10.96 16.04 8.38
C LEU A 161 10.88 17.50 7.91
N THR A 162 9.70 17.95 7.52
CA THR A 162 9.45 19.31 7.03
C THR A 162 9.59 20.35 8.15
N PHE A 163 9.15 20.01 9.36
CA PHE A 163 9.16 20.90 10.53
C PHE A 163 10.47 20.89 11.30
N THR A 164 11.37 19.95 11.03
CA THR A 164 12.71 19.93 11.63
C THR A 164 13.63 20.88 10.88
N ARG A 165 13.86 22.07 11.43
CA ARG A 165 14.69 23.13 10.80
C ARG A 165 16.20 22.89 10.87
N GLN A 166 16.61 21.84 11.58
CA GLN A 166 18.03 21.48 11.73
C GLN A 166 18.66 20.92 10.45
N PHE A 167 17.86 20.53 9.46
CA PHE A 167 18.38 20.09 8.17
C PHE A 167 18.86 21.29 7.35
N THR A 168 20.12 21.26 6.91
CA THR A 168 20.73 22.29 6.03
C THR A 168 20.20 22.27 4.60
N VAL A 169 19.43 21.23 4.25
CA VAL A 169 18.81 21.02 2.93
C VAL A 169 17.41 21.65 2.91
N SER A 170 17.03 22.23 1.77
CA SER A 170 15.67 22.73 1.55
C SER A 170 14.62 21.67 1.91
N THR A 171 13.67 22.05 2.77
CA THR A 171 12.55 21.22 3.22
C THR A 171 11.80 20.53 2.07
N LYS A 172 11.59 21.24 0.95
CA LYS A 172 10.91 20.70 -0.24
C LYS A 172 11.71 19.56 -0.87
N VAL A 173 13.03 19.72 -0.93
CA VAL A 173 13.96 18.72 -1.45
C VAL A 173 14.02 17.52 -0.52
N LEU A 174 14.03 17.74 0.80
CA LEU A 174 14.02 16.66 1.79
C LEU A 174 12.74 15.81 1.69
N LEU A 175 11.59 16.45 1.51
CA LEU A 175 10.33 15.75 1.29
C LEU A 175 10.34 14.91 0.00
N ALA A 176 10.86 15.47 -1.10
CA ALA A 176 10.98 14.74 -2.36
C ALA A 176 11.94 13.55 -2.23
N LEU A 177 13.08 13.73 -1.56
CA LEU A 177 14.04 12.65 -1.29
C LEU A 177 13.42 11.55 -0.41
N ASN A 178 12.66 11.90 0.61
CA ASN A 178 11.98 10.92 1.46
C ASN A 178 11.08 9.97 0.65
N VAL A 179 10.24 10.53 -0.23
CA VAL A 179 9.34 9.74 -1.08
C VAL A 179 10.13 8.84 -2.03
N ILE A 180 11.26 9.33 -2.59
CA ILE A 180 12.14 8.53 -3.44
C ILE A 180 12.72 7.34 -2.68
N PHE A 181 13.31 7.57 -1.50
CA PHE A 181 13.94 6.51 -0.71
C PHE A 181 12.94 5.46 -0.26
N VAL A 182 11.73 5.88 0.11
CA VAL A 182 10.72 4.92 0.53
C VAL A 182 10.23 4.10 -0.65
N GLY A 183 9.97 4.75 -1.78
CA GLY A 183 9.61 4.05 -3.00
C GLY A 183 10.66 3.01 -3.43
N LEU A 184 11.95 3.37 -3.37
CA LEU A 184 13.05 2.44 -3.62
C LEU A 184 13.10 1.29 -2.60
N GLY A 185 12.91 1.58 -1.31
CA GLY A 185 12.90 0.58 -0.26
C GLY A 185 11.74 -0.41 -0.41
N GLU A 186 10.55 0.09 -0.74
CA GLU A 186 9.34 -0.70 -1.00
C GLU A 186 9.48 -1.55 -2.27
N SER A 187 10.00 -0.99 -3.37
CA SER A 187 10.27 -1.75 -4.60
C SER A 187 11.33 -2.84 -4.38
N LEU A 188 12.41 -2.53 -3.65
CA LEU A 188 13.44 -3.51 -3.31
C LEU A 188 12.89 -4.60 -2.39
N GLY A 189 12.12 -4.22 -1.38
CA GLY A 189 11.43 -5.16 -0.49
C GLY A 189 10.50 -6.08 -1.27
N GLY A 190 9.60 -5.53 -2.09
CA GLY A 190 8.70 -6.31 -2.94
C GLY A 190 9.42 -7.27 -3.87
N LEU A 191 10.53 -6.85 -4.49
CA LEU A 191 11.34 -7.70 -5.36
C LEU A 191 12.05 -8.81 -4.58
N VAL A 192 12.74 -8.48 -3.49
CA VAL A 192 13.48 -9.45 -2.65
C VAL A 192 12.53 -10.47 -2.05
N PHE A 193 11.42 -10.03 -1.46
CA PHE A 193 10.40 -10.93 -0.93
C PHE A 193 9.74 -11.73 -2.04
N GLY A 194 9.47 -11.15 -3.21
CA GLY A 194 8.91 -11.86 -4.37
C GLY A 194 9.81 -12.97 -4.93
N LEU A 195 11.13 -12.74 -4.96
CA LEU A 195 12.13 -13.73 -5.41
C LEU A 195 12.37 -14.84 -4.38
N ILE A 196 12.41 -14.48 -3.09
CA ILE A 196 12.68 -15.43 -2.00
C ILE A 196 11.37 -16.04 -1.46
N THR A 197 10.21 -15.73 -2.07
CA THR A 197 8.88 -16.20 -1.62
C THR A 197 8.85 -17.72 -1.44
N SER A 198 9.40 -18.50 -2.38
CA SER A 198 9.40 -19.97 -2.27
C SER A 198 10.21 -20.49 -1.08
N THR A 199 11.31 -19.82 -0.74
CA THR A 199 12.14 -20.16 0.42
C THR A 199 11.46 -19.74 1.72
N ILE A 200 10.83 -18.57 1.72
CA ILE A 200 10.09 -18.04 2.86
C ILE A 200 8.84 -18.87 3.15
N GLU A 201 8.13 -19.33 2.12
CA GLU A 201 7.00 -20.25 2.25
C GLU A 201 7.41 -21.56 2.93
N SER A 202 8.63 -22.05 2.65
CA SER A 202 9.19 -23.23 3.31
C SER A 202 9.56 -23.00 4.78
N MET A 203 9.86 -21.76 5.17
CA MET A 203 10.16 -21.37 6.56
C MET A 203 8.90 -21.09 7.40
N GLY A 204 7.74 -20.94 6.76
CA GLY A 204 6.46 -20.69 7.40
C GLY A 204 6.09 -19.20 7.49
N ARG A 205 4.79 -18.93 7.32
CA ARG A 205 4.18 -17.57 7.30
C ARG A 205 4.49 -16.69 8.53
N PRO A 206 4.58 -17.21 9.78
CA PRO A 206 4.87 -16.38 10.95
C PRO A 206 6.26 -15.72 10.93
N VAL A 207 7.25 -16.33 10.27
CA VAL A 207 8.63 -15.81 10.23
C VAL A 207 8.68 -14.44 9.54
N VAL A 208 7.91 -14.27 8.46
CA VAL A 208 7.81 -12.98 7.73
C VAL A 208 7.23 -11.89 8.63
N ILE A 209 6.19 -12.24 9.39
CA ILE A 209 5.51 -11.30 10.27
C ILE A 209 6.44 -10.84 11.38
N ILE A 210 7.20 -11.77 11.99
CA ILE A 210 8.17 -11.45 13.06
C ILE A 210 9.31 -10.59 12.52
N LEU A 211 9.89 -10.94 11.37
CA LEU A 211 10.96 -10.15 10.73
C LEU A 211 10.47 -8.73 10.43
N GLY A 212 9.28 -8.59 9.84
CA GLY A 212 8.65 -7.30 9.59
C GLY A 212 8.46 -6.50 10.88
N GLY A 213 8.00 -7.14 11.95
CA GLY A 213 7.85 -6.53 13.27
C GLY A 213 9.16 -6.01 13.86
N ILE A 214 10.26 -6.79 13.75
CA ILE A 214 11.59 -6.37 14.24
C ILE A 214 12.08 -5.14 13.48
N VAL A 215 12.02 -5.16 12.14
CA VAL A 215 12.43 -4.02 11.31
C VAL A 215 11.59 -2.79 11.65
N ASN A 216 10.30 -2.97 11.90
CA ASN A 216 9.39 -1.89 12.25
C ASN A 216 9.75 -1.24 13.61
N VAL A 217 10.01 -2.05 14.64
CA VAL A 217 10.45 -1.56 15.96
C VAL A 217 11.78 -0.81 15.88
N LEU A 218 12.76 -1.36 15.16
CA LEU A 218 14.04 -0.71 14.93
C LEU A 218 13.87 0.64 14.21
N SER A 219 12.99 0.68 13.21
CA SER A 219 12.70 1.91 12.46
C SER A 219 12.08 2.98 13.36
N PHE A 220 11.10 2.64 14.19
CA PHE A 220 10.52 3.59 15.14
C PHE A 220 11.53 4.08 16.18
N PHE A 221 12.41 3.20 16.65
CA PHE A 221 13.49 3.58 17.56
C PHE A 221 14.46 4.58 16.91
N LEU A 222 14.85 4.34 15.66
CA LEU A 222 15.69 5.28 14.91
C LEU A 222 14.97 6.61 14.70
N ILE A 223 13.69 6.60 14.33
CA ILE A 223 12.91 7.84 14.16
C ILE A 223 12.85 8.64 15.46
N PHE A 224 12.57 7.98 16.58
CA PHE A 224 12.58 8.61 17.90
C PHE A 224 13.93 9.27 18.24
N LEU A 225 15.03 8.68 17.77
CA LEU A 225 16.38 9.13 18.08
C LEU A 225 16.85 10.29 17.16
N PHE A 226 16.37 10.33 15.92
CA PHE A 226 16.74 11.31 14.90
C PHE A 226 15.76 12.49 14.73
N ILE A 227 14.52 12.38 15.23
CA ILE A 227 13.50 13.42 15.08
C ILE A 227 13.14 14.01 16.45
N PRO A 228 13.16 15.35 16.61
CA PRO A 228 12.81 15.99 17.87
C PRO A 228 11.32 15.81 18.19
N SER A 229 11.00 15.64 19.47
CA SER A 229 9.64 15.28 19.96
C SER A 229 8.56 16.31 19.64
N LEU A 230 8.94 17.57 19.38
CA LEU A 230 8.02 18.67 19.03
C LEU A 230 7.81 18.86 17.52
N SER A 231 8.61 18.20 16.67
CA SER A 231 8.48 18.26 15.21
C SER A 231 7.14 17.78 14.63
N PRO A 232 6.34 16.89 15.27
CA PRO A 232 5.03 16.54 14.72
C PRO A 232 3.99 17.66 14.84
N PHE A 233 4.20 18.61 15.76
CA PHE A 233 3.20 19.62 16.13
C PHE A 233 3.56 21.03 15.65
N GLN A 234 4.84 21.36 15.62
CA GLN A 234 5.30 22.69 15.26
C GLN A 234 6.70 22.67 14.64
N PRO A 235 7.04 23.64 13.78
CA PRO A 235 8.42 23.87 13.37
C PRO A 235 9.30 24.08 14.60
N THR A 236 10.32 23.24 14.76
CA THR A 236 11.21 23.32 15.93
C THR A 236 12.69 23.36 15.52
N ASP A 237 13.46 24.14 16.27
CA ASP A 237 14.92 24.17 16.26
C ASP A 237 15.51 23.25 17.36
N ASP A 238 14.64 22.52 18.09
CA ASP A 238 15.05 21.61 19.17
C ASP A 238 15.95 20.48 18.66
N VAL A 239 16.97 20.19 19.44
CA VAL A 239 17.95 19.13 19.16
C VAL A 239 17.32 17.76 19.32
N ALA A 240 17.37 16.96 18.26
CA ALA A 240 17.20 15.52 18.39
C ALA A 240 18.31 14.93 19.29
N TYR A 241 18.09 13.74 19.86
CA TYR A 241 19.07 13.08 20.72
C TYR A 241 20.40 12.80 20.01
N LEU A 242 20.40 12.66 18.68
CA LEU A 242 21.58 12.79 17.83
C LEU A 242 21.48 14.02 16.94
N LEU A 243 22.50 14.87 16.97
CA LEU A 243 22.67 15.97 16.02
C LEU A 243 22.86 15.40 14.61
N PRO A 244 22.00 15.75 13.62
CA PRO A 244 22.34 15.54 12.23
C PRO A 244 23.51 16.48 11.89
N LYS A 245 24.68 15.90 11.60
CA LYS A 245 25.83 16.65 11.05
C LYS A 245 25.68 16.82 9.55
#